data_AF-A0A9W6CNZ5-F1
#
_entry.id   AF-A0A9W6CNZ5-F1
#
_cell.length_a   1.000
_cell.length_b   1.000
_cell.length_c   1.000
_cell.angle_alpha   90.00
_cell.angle_beta   90.00
_cell.angle_gamma   90.00
#
_symmetry.space_group_name_H-M   'P 1'
#
loop_
_entity.id
_entity.type
_entity.pdbx_description
1 polymer ?
#
loop_
_entity_poly.entity_id
_entity_poly.type
_entity_poly.pdbx_seq_one_letter_code
_entity_poly.pdbx_strand_id
1 'polypeptide(L)'
;MDVTVSRSGGFAGLSLRWRVHVEDQPDAEQWYLLIASIPWDDVPEAEPRPDRFTYRIECRPHEAELADRQLDGPWRELVDRVQERGERERA
;
A
#
# COMPACT_ATOMS: atom_id res chain seq x y z
N MET A 1 0.22 13.85 6.70
CA MET A 1 -0.17 12.43 6.82
C MET A 1 0.77 11.56 5.99
N ASP A 2 1.27 10.47 6.57
CA ASP A 2 2.20 9.55 5.90
C ASP A 2 1.47 8.30 5.40
N VAL A 3 1.70 7.95 4.13
CA VAL A 3 1.27 6.69 3.55
C VAL A 3 2.51 5.92 3.14
N THR A 4 2.66 4.72 3.66
CA THR A 4 3.79 3.84 3.33
C THR A 4 3.27 2.53 2.77
N VAL A 5 3.82 2.11 1.63
CA VAL A 5 3.53 0.81 1.01
C VAL A 5 4.81 0.00 0.97
N SER A 6 4.78 -1.20 1.53
CA SER A 6 5.87 -2.16 1.47
C SER A 6 5.43 -3.37 0.67
N ARG A 7 6.21 -3.76 -0.34
CA ARG A 7 6.03 -5.00 -1.09
C ARG A 7 7.14 -5.96 -0.74
N SER A 8 6.78 -7.13 -0.21
CA SER A 8 7.71 -8.23 0.11
C SER A 8 7.29 -9.50 -0.63
N GLY A 9 8.24 -10.42 -0.87
CA GLY A 9 7.98 -11.71 -1.50
C GLY A 9 8.66 -11.91 -2.86
N GLY A 10 8.34 -13.02 -3.52
CA GLY A 10 9.03 -13.49 -4.72
C GLY A 10 10.33 -14.28 -4.43
N PHE A 11 10.87 -14.92 -5.47
CA PHE A 11 11.95 -15.93 -5.39
C PHE A 11 13.30 -15.42 -4.82
N ALA A 12 13.51 -14.09 -4.76
CA ALA A 12 14.76 -13.48 -4.32
C ALA A 12 14.69 -12.78 -2.95
N GLY A 13 13.53 -12.77 -2.27
CA GLY A 13 13.37 -12.11 -0.98
C GLY A 13 13.48 -10.57 -1.02
N LEU A 14 13.34 -9.97 -2.20
CA LEU A 14 13.46 -8.51 -2.37
C LEU A 14 12.26 -7.81 -1.74
N SER A 15 12.54 -6.92 -0.80
CA SER A 15 11.54 -6.02 -0.20
C SER A 15 11.73 -4.60 -0.75
N LEU A 16 10.64 -3.99 -1.19
CA LEU A 16 10.61 -2.59 -1.63
C LEU A 16 9.67 -1.81 -0.75
N ARG A 17 10.04 -0.58 -0.43
CA ARG A 17 9.20 0.35 0.33
C ARG A 17 9.06 1.65 -0.43
N TRP A 18 7.86 2.21 -0.42
CA TRP A 18 7.55 3.54 -0.93
C TRP A 18 6.88 4.34 0.16
N ARG A 19 7.24 5.61 0.28
CA ARG A 19 6.60 6.55 1.20
C ARG A 19 6.13 7.79 0.46
N VAL A 20 4.92 8.23 0.77
CA VAL A 20 4.35 9.51 0.34
C VAL A 20 3.95 10.31 1.57
N HIS A 21 4.37 11.56 1.61
CA HIS A 21 3.82 12.58 2.49
C HIS A 21 2.64 13.24 1.76
N VAL A 22 1.41 12.96 2.21
CA VAL A 22 0.17 13.43 1.55
C VAL A 22 0.06 14.96 1.54
N GLU A 23 0.59 15.62 2.57
CA GLU A 23 0.54 17.08 2.72
C GLU A 23 1.42 17.81 1.68
N ASP A 24 2.44 17.13 1.16
CA ASP A 24 3.32 17.68 0.13
C ASP A 24 2.78 17.45 -1.29
N GLN A 25 1.68 16.70 -1.43
CA GLN A 25 1.07 16.42 -2.72
C GLN A 25 0.14 17.57 -3.16
N PRO A 26 0.17 17.96 -4.45
CA PRO A 26 -0.69 19.03 -4.97
C PRO A 26 -2.19 18.70 -4.91
N ASP A 27 -2.54 17.43 -4.74
CA ASP A 27 -3.88 16.86 -4.76
C ASP A 27 -4.24 16.16 -3.43
N ALA A 28 -3.75 16.67 -2.31
CA ALA A 28 -3.94 16.11 -0.97
C ALA A 28 -5.40 15.74 -0.64
N GLU A 29 -6.39 16.54 -1.05
CA GLU A 29 -7.81 16.23 -0.84
C GLU A 29 -8.23 14.89 -1.48
N GLN A 30 -7.74 14.60 -2.69
CA GLN A 30 -8.05 13.34 -3.37
C GLN A 30 -7.43 12.13 -2.66
N TRP A 31 -6.26 12.31 -2.06
CA TRP A 31 -5.65 11.27 -1.22
C TRP A 31 -6.51 10.96 -0.01
N TYR A 32 -6.99 11.99 0.71
CA TYR A 32 -7.87 11.78 1.85
C TYR A 32 -9.17 11.06 1.47
N LEU A 33 -9.78 11.43 0.34
CA LEU A 33 -10.97 10.77 -0.17
C LEU A 33 -10.70 9.30 -0.55
N LEU A 34 -9.59 9.03 -1.23
CA LEU A 34 -9.19 7.67 -1.59
C LEU A 34 -8.97 6.82 -0.34
N ILE A 35 -8.20 7.31 0.63
CA ILE A 35 -7.92 6.61 1.88
C ILE A 35 -9.21 6.34 2.67
N ALA A 36 -10.14 7.29 2.70
CA ALA A 36 -11.42 7.13 3.38
C ALA A 36 -12.36 6.12 2.68
N SER A 37 -12.17 5.88 1.37
CA SER A 37 -12.95 4.89 0.61
C SER A 37 -12.49 3.46 0.80
N ILE A 38 -11.29 3.27 1.35
CA ILE A 38 -10.68 1.96 1.51
C ILE A 38 -11.37 1.17 2.64
N PRO A 39 -11.73 -0.11 2.41
CA PRO A 39 -12.34 -0.96 3.42
C PRO A 39 -11.27 -1.53 4.36
N TRP A 40 -10.65 -0.68 5.20
CA TRP A 40 -9.57 -1.08 6.10
C TRP A 40 -9.94 -2.21 7.07
N ASP A 41 -11.21 -2.27 7.50
CA ASP A 41 -11.72 -3.26 8.44
C ASP A 41 -12.21 -4.57 7.78
N ASP A 42 -12.32 -4.61 6.45
CA ASP A 42 -12.83 -5.75 5.69
C ASP A 42 -11.74 -6.31 4.76
N VAL A 43 -10.59 -6.61 5.35
CA VAL A 43 -9.47 -7.26 4.66
C VAL A 43 -9.46 -8.75 5.01
N PRO A 44 -9.72 -9.64 4.05
CA PRO A 44 -9.63 -11.08 4.29
C PRO A 44 -8.20 -11.45 4.67
N GLU A 45 -8.04 -12.40 5.60
CA GLU A 45 -6.73 -12.88 6.00
C GLU A 45 -5.97 -13.46 4.79
N ALA A 46 -4.80 -12.89 4.50
CA ALA A 46 -3.98 -13.30 3.38
C ALA A 46 -3.28 -14.61 3.71
N GLU A 47 -3.69 -15.73 3.10
CA GLU A 47 -2.94 -16.98 3.24
C GLU A 47 -1.50 -16.80 2.69
N PRO A 48 -0.45 -16.99 3.51
CA PRO A 48 0.93 -16.89 3.05
C PRO A 48 1.22 -18.06 2.11
N ARG A 49 1.36 -17.76 0.82
CA ARG A 49 1.72 -18.75 -0.20
C ARG A 49 3.12 -18.46 -0.74
N PRO A 50 3.98 -19.48 -0.86
CA PRO A 50 5.27 -19.32 -1.53
C PRO A 50 5.06 -18.82 -2.97
N ASP A 51 5.99 -17.98 -3.43
CA ASP A 51 6.04 -17.34 -4.77
C ASP A 51 5.06 -16.19 -5.06
N ARG A 52 4.38 -15.64 -4.04
CA ARG A 52 3.53 -14.45 -4.20
C ARG A 52 4.12 -13.22 -3.50
N PHE A 53 3.72 -12.04 -3.97
CA PHE A 53 4.00 -10.78 -3.29
C PHE A 53 2.92 -10.49 -2.26
N THR A 54 3.35 -9.97 -1.11
CA THR A 54 2.51 -9.40 -0.06
C THR A 54 2.76 -7.90 -0.01
N TYR A 55 1.69 -7.13 0.18
CA TYR A 55 1.71 -5.68 0.28
C TYR A 55 1.22 -5.28 1.66
N ARG A 56 2.06 -4.54 2.39
CA ARG A 56 1.69 -3.92 3.65
C ARG A 56 1.51 -2.43 3.44
N ILE A 57 0.36 -1.91 3.81
CA ILE A 57 -0.04 -0.52 3.64
C ILE A 57 -0.23 0.09 5.03
N GLU A 58 0.54 1.12 5.34
CA GLU A 58 0.60 1.76 6.65
C GLU A 58 0.17 3.22 6.49
N CYS A 59 -0.89 3.61 7.21
CA CYS A 59 -1.63 4.85 6.95
C CYS A 59 -2.38 5.29 8.22
N ARG A 60 -1.66 5.83 9.22
CA ARG A 60 -2.20 5.99 10.58
C ARG A 60 -3.56 6.74 10.60
N PRO A 61 -4.56 6.22 11.36
CA PRO A 61 -4.48 5.07 12.27
C PRO A 61 -4.63 3.69 11.59
N HIS A 62 -4.84 3.65 10.29
CA HIS A 62 -5.10 2.42 9.54
C HIS A 62 -3.83 1.66 9.13
N GLU A 63 -3.95 0.35 9.09
CA GLU A 63 -2.93 -0.57 8.57
C GLU A 63 -3.62 -1.77 7.96
N ALA A 64 -3.10 -2.26 6.83
CA ALA A 64 -3.59 -3.47 6.19
C ALA A 64 -2.45 -4.26 5.53
N GLU A 65 -2.61 -5.59 5.50
CA GLU A 65 -1.74 -6.50 4.78
C GLU A 65 -2.56 -7.30 3.76
N LEU A 66 -2.16 -7.22 2.50
CA LEU A 66 -2.89 -7.75 1.35
C LEU A 66 -1.98 -8.62 0.50
N ALA A 67 -2.46 -9.78 0.07
CA ALA A 67 -1.84 -10.50 -1.02
C ALA A 67 -2.04 -9.76 -2.35
N ASP A 68 -1.17 -9.98 -3.33
CA ASP A 68 -1.28 -9.39 -4.68
C ASP A 68 -2.67 -9.57 -5.34
N ARG A 69 -3.34 -10.70 -5.07
CA ARG A 69 -4.70 -11.00 -5.57
C ARG A 69 -5.82 -10.19 -4.89
N GLN A 70 -5.56 -9.65 -3.71
CA GLN A 70 -6.49 -8.84 -2.92
C GLN A 70 -6.31 -7.35 -3.17
N LEU A 71 -5.28 -6.96 -3.93
CA LEU A 71 -5.13 -5.60 -4.43
C LEU A 71 -6.11 -5.37 -5.58
N ASP A 72 -7.32 -4.97 -5.25
CA ASP A 72 -8.34 -4.55 -6.20
C ASP A 72 -8.99 -3.23 -5.76
N GLY A 73 -9.78 -2.64 -6.67
CA GLY A 73 -10.48 -1.38 -6.45
C GLY A 73 -9.61 -0.29 -5.80
N PRO A 74 -10.04 0.30 -4.67
CA PRO A 74 -9.34 1.43 -4.04
C PRO A 74 -7.98 1.03 -3.46
N TRP A 75 -7.76 -0.24 -3.12
CA TRP A 75 -6.46 -0.72 -2.64
C TRP A 75 -5.40 -0.64 -3.73
N ARG A 76 -5.74 -1.11 -4.94
CA ARG A 76 -4.83 -1.06 -6.09
C ARG A 76 -4.52 0.38 -6.46
N GLU A 77 -5.55 1.22 -6.52
CA GLU A 77 -5.38 2.64 -6.83
C GLU A 77 -4.44 3.33 -5.82
N LEU A 78 -4.59 3.07 -4.53
CA LEU A 78 -3.69 3.63 -3.51
C LEU A 78 -2.26 3.16 -3.71
N VAL A 79 -2.04 1.86 -3.90
CA VAL A 79 -0.69 1.30 -4.09
C VAL A 79 -0.03 1.87 -5.34
N ASP A 80 -0.74 1.92 -6.45
CA ASP A 80 -0.21 2.45 -7.72
C ASP A 80 0.16 3.93 -7.54
N ARG A 81 -0.73 4.73 -6.93
CA ARG A 81 -0.47 6.16 -6.66
C ARG A 81 0.73 6.37 -5.74
N VAL A 82 0.90 5.53 -4.72
CA VAL A 82 2.08 5.58 -3.81
C VAL A 82 3.36 5.15 -4.54
N GLN A 83 3.30 4.17 -5.42
CA GLN A 83 4.47 3.75 -6.20
C GLN A 83 4.90 4.80 -7.23
N GLU A 84 3.95 5.53 -7.81
CA GLU A 84 4.21 6.59 -8.79
C GLU A 84 4.74 7.88 -8.15
N ARG A 85 4.17 8.28 -7.01
CA ARG A 85 4.46 9.57 -6.35
C ARG A 85 5.44 9.46 -5.20
N GLY A 86 5.58 8.26 -4.65
CA GLY A 86 6.37 8.03 -3.46
C GLY A 86 7.86 7.90 -3.73
N GLU A 87 8.63 8.31 -2.74
CA GLU A 87 10.06 8.05 -2.74
C GLU A 87 10.28 6.56 -2.44
N ARG A 88 11.00 5.90 -3.35
CA ARG A 88 11.35 4.50 -3.20
C ARG A 88 12.51 4.37 -2.24
N GLU A 89 12.24 3.85 -1.06
CA GLU A 89 13.24 3.48 -0.08
C GLU A 89 13.75 2.07 -0.38
N ARG A 90 15.08 1.89 -0.37
CA ARG A 90 15.66 0.54 -0.29
C ARG A 90 15.54 0.07 1.16
N ALA A 91 14.80 -1.01 1.36
CA ALA A 91 14.70 -1.71 2.64
C ALA A 91 16.04 -2.33 3.05
#